data_AF-A0A084IG10-F1
#
_entry.id   AF-A0A084IG10-F1
#
_cell.length_a   1.000
_cell.length_b   1.000
_cell.length_c   1.000
_cell.angle_alpha   90.00
_cell.angle_beta   90.00
_cell.angle_gamma   90.00
#
_symmetry.space_group_name_H-M   'P 1'
#
loop_
_entity.id
_entity.type
_entity.pdbx_description
1 polymer ?
#
loop_
_entity_poly.entity_id
_entity_poly.type
_entity_poly.pdbx_seq_one_letter_code
_entity_poly.pdbx_strand_id
1 'polypeptide(L)'
;MHKSLLVVARNLSHAALAVRTDEPLPAASMLAGAERLCSLLLEDRQGFLFTLASMTEQPPLIQHSLAFAGRLADLVVAEPEIDLRPRDIALAALLHDLQVVRRVQYPAATLADVRREPAVRSGQHIPPMRDRLCTQPELDTTAIRCMFAGLGVTSQ
;
A
#
# COMPACT_ATOMS: atom_id res chain seq x y z
N MET A 1 -8.04 -11.17 14.91
CA MET A 1 -7.29 -11.02 13.65
C MET A 1 -8.16 -10.53 12.48
N HIS A 2 -9.13 -11.31 11.98
CA HIS A 2 -9.96 -10.91 10.82
C HIS A 2 -10.60 -9.52 10.94
N LYS A 3 -11.29 -9.23 12.06
CA LYS A 3 -11.85 -7.89 12.34
C LYS A 3 -10.80 -6.78 12.29
N SER A 4 -9.59 -7.04 12.78
CA SER A 4 -8.50 -6.07 12.75
C SER A 4 -8.05 -5.77 11.32
N LEU A 5 -7.94 -6.79 10.47
CA LEU A 5 -7.59 -6.60 9.05
C LEU A 5 -8.69 -5.88 8.28
N LEU A 6 -9.97 -6.09 8.62
CA LEU A 6 -11.07 -5.30 8.05
C LEU A 6 -10.96 -3.80 8.39
N VAL A 7 -10.46 -3.45 9.59
CA VAL A 7 -10.19 -2.05 9.93
C VAL A 7 -9.09 -1.47 9.03
N VAL A 8 -8.02 -2.22 8.78
CA VAL A 8 -6.95 -1.80 7.86
C VAL A 8 -7.50 -1.64 6.43
N ALA A 9 -8.29 -2.59 5.95
CA ALA A 9 -8.91 -2.52 4.62
C ALA A 9 -9.86 -1.33 4.47
N ARG A 10 -10.61 -0.99 5.53
CA ARG A 10 -11.46 0.21 5.58
C ARG A 10 -10.61 1.49 5.52
N ASN A 11 -9.53 1.57 6.29
CA ASN A 11 -8.63 2.73 6.26
C ASN A 11 -8.02 2.90 4.86
N LEU A 12 -7.63 1.79 4.22
CA LEU A 12 -7.12 1.80 2.84
C LEU A 12 -8.20 2.24 1.83
N SER A 13 -9.45 1.82 2.02
CA SER A 13 -10.57 2.26 1.17
C SER A 13 -10.87 3.75 1.34
N HIS A 14 -10.79 4.29 2.55
CA HIS A 14 -10.88 5.73 2.79
C HIS A 14 -9.73 6.49 2.13
N ALA A 15 -8.51 5.98 2.22
CA ALA A 15 -7.35 6.56 1.53
C ALA A 15 -7.53 6.51 0.00
N ALA A 16 -8.05 5.41 -0.56
CA ALA A 16 -8.37 5.32 -1.98
C ALA A 16 -9.42 6.36 -2.40
N LEU A 17 -10.44 6.60 -1.58
CA LEU A 17 -11.43 7.64 -1.83
C LEU A 17 -10.79 9.04 -1.80
N ALA A 18 -9.97 9.33 -0.79
CA ALA A 18 -9.26 10.60 -0.70
C ALA A 18 -8.39 10.85 -1.94
N VAL A 19 -7.70 9.83 -2.43
CA VAL A 19 -6.95 9.93 -3.69
C VAL A 19 -7.86 10.23 -4.87
N ARG A 20 -9.06 9.64 -4.93
CA ARG A 20 -10.02 9.90 -6.02
C ARG A 20 -10.62 11.30 -5.98
N THR A 21 -10.86 11.84 -4.79
CA THR A 21 -11.45 13.17 -4.58
C THR A 21 -10.41 14.29 -4.46
N ASP A 22 -9.12 13.96 -4.59
CA ASP A 22 -8.00 14.90 -4.45
C ASP A 22 -7.88 15.50 -3.05
N GLU A 23 -8.36 14.77 -2.04
CA GLU A 23 -8.22 15.09 -0.63
C GLU A 23 -6.87 14.60 -0.06
N PRO A 24 -6.39 15.21 1.05
CA PRO A 24 -5.23 14.70 1.77
C PRO A 24 -5.41 13.25 2.22
N LEU A 25 -4.34 12.46 2.23
CA LEU A 25 -4.40 11.09 2.74
C LEU A 25 -4.65 11.10 4.26
N PRO A 26 -5.45 10.17 4.80
CA PRO A 26 -5.67 10.05 6.23
C PRO A 26 -4.44 9.44 6.92
N ALA A 27 -3.36 10.21 7.05
CA ALA A 27 -2.04 9.71 7.41
C ALA A 27 -2.00 8.94 8.73
N ALA A 28 -2.65 9.45 9.79
CA ALA A 28 -2.74 8.76 11.07
C ALA A 28 -3.40 7.37 10.95
N SER A 29 -4.45 7.25 10.12
CA SER A 29 -5.12 5.96 9.89
C SER A 29 -4.27 5.00 9.06
N MET A 30 -3.47 5.52 8.13
CA MET A 30 -2.54 4.73 7.33
C MET A 30 -1.37 4.20 8.18
N LEU A 31 -0.76 5.05 8.99
CA LEU A 31 0.29 4.68 9.94
C LEU A 31 -0.21 3.64 10.94
N ALA A 32 -1.35 3.89 11.58
CA ALA A 32 -1.96 2.94 12.51
C ALA A 32 -2.33 1.61 11.83
N GLY A 33 -2.74 1.66 10.55
CA GLY A 33 -3.00 0.46 9.75
C GLY A 33 -1.75 -0.37 9.51
N ALA A 34 -0.64 0.27 9.12
CA ALA A 34 0.64 -0.38 8.92
C ALA A 34 1.20 -0.97 10.23
N GLU A 35 1.11 -0.23 11.34
CA GLU A 35 1.48 -0.74 12.67
C GLU A 35 0.65 -1.95 13.04
N ARG A 36 -0.67 -1.89 12.82
CA ARG A 36 -1.56 -3.01 13.13
C ARG A 36 -1.24 -4.25 12.30
N LEU A 37 -0.89 -4.11 11.02
CA LEU A 37 -0.44 -5.24 10.20
C LEU A 37 0.80 -5.90 10.80
N CYS A 38 1.81 -5.12 11.16
CA CYS A 38 3.03 -5.64 11.76
C CYS A 38 2.77 -6.31 13.11
N SER A 39 1.94 -5.71 13.98
CA SER A 39 1.58 -6.34 15.26
C SER A 39 0.88 -7.69 15.06
N LEU A 40 -0.10 -7.77 14.15
CA LEU A 40 -0.82 -9.03 13.89
C LEU A 40 0.11 -10.11 13.30
N LEU A 41 1.04 -9.71 12.43
CA LEU A 41 2.05 -10.59 11.86
C LEU A 41 2.97 -11.17 12.93
N LEU A 42 3.40 -10.35 13.90
CA LEU A 42 4.25 -10.78 15.01
C LEU A 42 3.48 -11.59 16.07
N GLU A 43 2.19 -11.32 16.27
CA GLU A 43 1.31 -12.06 17.19
C GLU A 43 1.13 -13.52 16.74
N ASP A 44 0.80 -13.74 15.46
CA ASP A 44 0.61 -15.08 14.88
C ASP A 44 0.80 -15.01 13.36
N ARG A 45 2.03 -15.30 12.91
CA ARG A 45 2.42 -15.24 11.50
C ARG A 45 1.55 -16.13 10.61
N GLN A 46 1.31 -17.37 11.01
CA GLN A 46 0.58 -18.33 10.17
C GLN A 46 -0.90 -17.96 10.07
N GLY A 47 -1.53 -17.65 11.21
CA GLY A 47 -2.91 -17.17 11.24
C GLY A 47 -3.07 -15.87 10.47
N PHE A 48 -2.08 -14.96 10.54
CA PHE A 48 -2.08 -13.70 9.80
C PHE A 48 -2.10 -13.94 8.30
N LEU A 49 -1.16 -14.72 7.78
CA LEU A 49 -1.06 -15.01 6.34
C LEU A 49 -2.30 -15.76 5.83
N PHE A 50 -2.83 -16.69 6.62
CA PHE A 50 -4.08 -17.40 6.29
C PHE A 50 -5.28 -16.44 6.25
N THR A 51 -5.42 -15.58 7.26
CA THR A 51 -6.53 -14.62 7.32
C THR A 51 -6.42 -13.62 6.18
N LEU A 52 -5.21 -13.15 5.86
CA LEU A 52 -4.97 -12.23 4.75
C LEU A 52 -5.36 -12.83 3.40
N ALA A 53 -5.04 -14.11 3.18
CA ALA A 53 -5.41 -14.83 1.96
C ALA A 53 -6.94 -15.05 1.82
N SER A 54 -7.68 -15.10 2.92
CA SER A 54 -9.13 -15.35 2.94
C SER A 54 -9.99 -14.09 2.86
N MET A 55 -9.41 -12.89 2.75
CA MET A 55 -10.15 -11.62 2.60
C MET A 55 -10.66 -11.39 1.18
N THR A 56 -11.60 -12.21 0.71
CA THR A 56 -12.15 -12.17 -0.65
C THR A 56 -13.24 -11.10 -0.86
N GLU A 57 -13.86 -10.62 0.22
CA GLU A 57 -14.96 -9.65 0.16
C GLU A 57 -14.53 -8.20 -0.08
N GLN A 58 -13.22 -7.94 -0.18
CA GLN A 58 -12.68 -6.59 -0.39
C GLN A 58 -12.56 -6.27 -1.88
N PRO A 59 -12.64 -4.99 -2.27
CA PRO A 59 -12.34 -4.59 -3.65
C PRO A 59 -10.98 -5.14 -4.11
N PRO A 60 -10.82 -5.56 -5.38
CA PRO A 60 -9.62 -6.28 -5.82
C PRO A 60 -8.31 -5.54 -5.54
N LEU A 61 -8.28 -4.21 -5.71
CA LEU A 61 -7.09 -3.42 -5.40
C LEU A 61 -6.82 -3.34 -3.90
N ILE A 62 -7.86 -3.22 -3.07
CA ILE A 62 -7.72 -3.20 -1.61
C ILE A 62 -7.18 -4.54 -1.11
N GLN A 63 -7.71 -5.64 -1.65
CA GLN A 63 -7.21 -6.99 -1.36
C GLN A 63 -5.76 -7.13 -1.80
N HIS A 64 -5.42 -6.66 -3.01
CA HIS A 64 -4.06 -6.74 -3.53
C HIS A 64 -3.06 -5.97 -2.66
N SER A 65 -3.32 -4.69 -2.36
CA SER A 65 -2.41 -3.87 -1.55
C SER A 65 -2.26 -4.42 -0.14
N LEU A 66 -3.34 -4.91 0.47
CA LEU A 66 -3.29 -5.50 1.81
C LEU A 66 -2.45 -6.79 1.81
N ALA A 67 -2.68 -7.67 0.82
CA ALA A 67 -1.91 -8.90 0.65
C ALA A 67 -0.43 -8.61 0.39
N PHE A 68 -0.15 -7.62 -0.45
CA PHE A 68 1.21 -7.20 -0.78
C PHE A 68 1.92 -6.61 0.44
N ALA A 69 1.28 -5.70 1.18
CA ALA A 69 1.83 -5.11 2.40
C ALA A 69 2.13 -6.14 3.48
N GLY A 70 1.21 -7.06 3.74
CA GLY A 70 1.42 -8.11 4.74
C GLY A 70 2.57 -9.06 4.39
N ARG A 71 2.68 -9.46 3.12
CA ARG A 71 3.77 -10.35 2.65
C ARG A 71 5.12 -9.65 2.60
N LEU A 72 5.15 -8.38 2.20
CA LEU A 72 6.39 -7.62 2.16
C LEU A 72 6.91 -7.32 3.57
N ALA A 73 6.02 -7.01 4.51
CA ALA A 73 6.38 -6.90 5.93
C ALA A 73 6.89 -8.22 6.50
N ASP A 74 6.26 -9.34 6.15
CA ASP A 74 6.72 -10.70 6.53
C ASP A 74 8.13 -10.99 6.04
N LEU A 75 8.44 -10.65 4.80
CA LEU A 75 9.79 -10.80 4.24
C LEU A 75 10.83 -9.97 5.01
N VAL A 76 10.51 -8.70 5.32
CA VAL A 76 11.44 -7.84 6.09
C VAL A 76 11.61 -8.33 7.53
N VAL A 77 10.57 -8.88 8.15
CA VAL A 77 10.68 -9.50 9.48
C VAL A 77 11.55 -10.76 9.45
N ALA A 78 11.47 -11.54 8.36
CA ALA A 78 12.23 -12.77 8.20
C ALA A 78 13.72 -12.55 7.85
N GLU A 79 14.05 -11.39 7.26
CA GLU A 79 15.38 -11.07 6.73
C GLU A 79 16.04 -9.93 7.54
N PRO A 80 16.79 -10.24 8.62
CA PRO A 80 17.37 -9.24 9.52
C PRO A 80 18.45 -8.35 8.87
N GLU A 81 18.97 -8.74 7.70
CA GLU A 81 19.92 -7.92 6.93
C GLU A 81 19.27 -6.72 6.24
N ILE A 82 17.94 -6.70 6.13
CA ILE A 82 17.20 -5.57 5.58
C ILE A 82 17.08 -4.47 6.64
N ASP A 83 17.87 -3.41 6.49
CA ASP A 83 17.83 -2.22 7.35
C ASP A 83 16.63 -1.30 7.04
N LEU A 84 15.42 -1.87 7.05
CA LEU A 84 14.15 -1.16 6.86
C LEU A 84 13.17 -1.59 7.94
N ARG A 85 12.39 -0.64 8.46
CA ARG A 85 11.34 -0.98 9.43
C ARG A 85 10.18 -1.68 8.71
N PRO A 86 9.72 -2.86 9.19
CA PRO A 86 8.58 -3.57 8.58
C PRO A 86 7.33 -2.69 8.43
N ARG A 87 7.08 -1.79 9.39
CA ARG A 87 5.98 -0.83 9.34
C ARG A 87 6.07 0.12 8.16
N ASP A 88 7.25 0.69 7.91
CA ASP A 88 7.43 1.68 6.84
C ASP A 88 7.28 1.00 5.46
N ILE A 89 7.71 -0.27 5.38
CA ILE A 89 7.54 -1.11 4.21
C ILE A 89 6.08 -1.50 3.98
N ALA A 90 5.37 -1.88 5.04
CA ALA A 90 3.93 -2.14 4.98
C ALA A 90 3.17 -0.87 4.53
N LEU A 91 3.54 0.30 5.06
CA LEU A 91 2.94 1.56 4.67
C LEU A 91 3.20 1.90 3.20
N ALA A 92 4.44 1.76 2.72
CA ALA A 92 4.78 1.97 1.32
C ALA A 92 3.96 1.04 0.41
N ALA A 93 3.90 -0.25 0.75
CA ALA A 93 3.12 -1.23 0.01
C ALA A 93 1.60 -0.96 0.03
N LEU A 94 1.04 -0.45 1.13
CA LEU A 94 -0.36 -0.03 1.19
C LEU A 94 -0.63 1.16 0.26
N LEU A 95 0.31 2.10 0.14
CA LEU A 95 0.18 3.28 -0.72
C LEU A 95 0.43 2.96 -2.21
N HIS A 96 1.10 1.85 -2.51
CA HIS A 96 1.56 1.48 -3.86
C HIS A 96 0.45 1.46 -4.91
N ASP A 97 -0.71 0.87 -4.62
CA ASP A 97 -1.80 0.81 -5.61
C ASP A 97 -2.75 2.01 -5.51
N LEU A 98 -2.62 2.83 -4.46
CA LEU A 98 -3.46 4.02 -4.33
C LEU A 98 -3.14 5.06 -5.43
N GLN A 99 -1.93 5.10 -5.96
CA GLN A 99 -1.56 6.03 -7.04
C GLN A 99 -2.33 5.80 -8.36
N VAL A 100 -2.90 4.61 -8.55
CA VAL A 100 -3.58 4.25 -9.81
C VAL A 100 -5.10 4.34 -9.74
N VAL A 101 -5.70 4.53 -8.55
CA VAL A 101 -7.17 4.48 -8.37
C VAL A 101 -7.94 5.55 -9.12
N ARG A 102 -7.30 6.68 -9.47
CA ARG A 102 -7.90 7.73 -10.32
C ARG A 102 -7.95 7.36 -11.80
N ARG A 103 -7.20 6.34 -12.20
CA ARG A 103 -6.97 6.00 -13.61
C ARG A 103 -7.65 4.71 -14.03
N VAL A 104 -8.28 4.02 -13.09
CA VAL A 104 -8.99 2.77 -13.32
C VAL A 104 -10.43 2.86 -12.80
N GLN A 105 -11.28 1.93 -13.22
CA GLN A 105 -12.66 1.84 -12.76
C GLN A 105 -12.76 1.31 -11.33
N TYR A 106 -12.39 2.12 -10.35
CA TYR A 106 -12.52 1.79 -8.93
C TYR A 106 -14.00 1.83 -8.49
N PRO A 107 -14.49 0.88 -7.66
CA PRO A 107 -13.76 -0.18 -6.95
C PRO A 107 -13.61 -1.51 -7.70
N ALA A 108 -14.20 -1.64 -8.89
CA ALA A 108 -14.25 -2.93 -9.61
C ALA A 108 -12.95 -3.32 -10.31
N ALA A 109 -12.04 -2.37 -10.54
CA ALA A 109 -10.80 -2.58 -11.25
C ALA A 109 -9.92 -3.66 -10.60
N THR A 110 -9.39 -4.54 -11.45
CA THR A 110 -8.44 -5.59 -11.05
C THR A 110 -7.00 -5.14 -11.30
N LEU A 111 -6.04 -5.91 -10.78
CA LEU A 111 -4.63 -5.70 -11.10
C LEU A 111 -4.34 -5.85 -12.60
N ALA A 112 -5.10 -6.68 -13.32
CA ALA A 112 -4.96 -6.81 -14.77
C ALA A 112 -5.36 -5.51 -15.48
N ASP A 113 -6.39 -4.81 -15.00
CA ASP A 113 -6.82 -3.53 -15.55
C ASP A 113 -5.79 -2.44 -15.26
N VAL A 114 -5.25 -2.41 -14.03
CA VAL A 114 -4.13 -1.53 -13.65
C VAL A 114 -2.92 -1.73 -14.57
N ARG A 115 -2.55 -2.97 -14.89
CA ARG A 115 -1.40 -3.26 -15.76
C ARG A 115 -1.62 -2.82 -17.22
N ARG A 116 -2.88 -2.74 -17.67
CA ARG A 116 -3.23 -2.27 -19.02
C ARG A 116 -3.29 -0.75 -19.11
N GLU A 117 -3.41 -0.05 -18.00
CA GLU A 117 -3.49 1.41 -17.96
C GLU A 117 -2.22 2.07 -18.51
N PRO A 118 -2.29 2.86 -19.60
CA PRO A 118 -1.12 3.45 -20.24
C PRO A 118 -0.27 4.34 -19.32
N ALA A 119 -0.90 5.08 -18.42
CA ALA A 119 -0.20 5.92 -17.44
C ALA A 119 0.53 5.10 -16.35
N VAL A 120 0.08 3.86 -16.11
CA VAL A 120 0.79 2.92 -15.23
C VAL A 120 2.06 2.43 -15.91
N ARG A 121 1.95 1.99 -17.17
CA ARG A 121 3.10 1.50 -17.97
C ARG A 121 4.17 2.57 -18.21
N SER A 122 3.78 3.83 -18.32
CA SER A 122 4.68 4.96 -18.55
C SER A 122 5.15 5.64 -17.25
N GLY A 123 4.74 5.16 -16.08
CA GLY A 123 5.15 5.74 -14.79
C GLY A 123 4.49 7.09 -14.44
N GLN A 124 3.59 7.63 -15.27
CA GLN A 124 2.93 8.93 -15.09
C GLN A 124 1.99 9.02 -13.87
N HIS A 125 1.76 7.90 -13.19
CA HIS A 125 0.99 7.82 -11.95
C HIS A 125 1.83 8.12 -10.69
N ILE A 126 3.16 8.02 -10.78
CA ILE A 126 4.08 8.21 -9.66
C ILE A 126 4.18 9.70 -9.25
N PRO A 127 4.40 10.68 -10.16
CA PRO A 127 4.59 12.07 -9.76
C PRO A 127 3.42 12.66 -8.95
N PRO A 128 2.14 12.48 -9.35
CA PRO A 128 1.02 13.01 -8.56
C PRO A 128 0.93 12.44 -7.14
N MET A 129 1.28 11.17 -6.96
CA MET A 129 1.31 10.57 -5.62
C MET A 129 2.49 11.08 -4.80
N ARG A 130 3.67 11.19 -5.42
CA ARG A 130 4.86 11.76 -4.78
C ARG A 130 4.60 13.18 -4.31
N ASP A 131 4.04 14.03 -5.16
CA ASP A 131 3.78 15.44 -4.84
C ASP A 131 2.80 15.56 -3.66
N ARG A 132 1.78 14.68 -3.60
CA ARG A 132 0.89 14.58 -2.43
C ARG A 132 1.64 14.15 -1.17
N LEU A 133 2.50 13.14 -1.25
CA LEU A 133 3.28 12.67 -0.10
C LEU A 133 4.25 13.74 0.41
N CYS A 134 4.81 14.59 -0.47
CA CYS A 134 5.64 15.72 -0.07
C CYS A 134 4.90 16.74 0.81
N THR A 135 3.56 16.81 0.75
CA THR A 135 2.75 17.67 1.62
C THR A 135 2.41 17.05 2.98
N GLN A 136 2.79 15.78 3.20
CA GLN A 136 2.45 14.99 4.38
C GLN A 136 3.72 14.32 4.96
N PRO A 137 4.59 15.08 5.66
CA PRO A 137 5.88 14.59 6.13
C PRO A 137 5.78 13.38 7.07
N GLU A 138 4.64 13.19 7.75
CA GLU A 138 4.37 12.01 8.57
C GLU A 138 4.31 10.70 7.76
N LEU A 139 4.08 10.78 6.44
CA LEU A 139 4.14 9.67 5.50
C LEU A 139 5.47 9.62 4.73
N ASP A 140 6.41 10.54 4.97
CA ASP A 140 7.70 10.55 4.27
C ASP A 140 8.71 9.62 4.95
N THR A 141 8.68 8.35 4.57
CA THR A 141 9.65 7.33 5.02
C THR A 141 10.62 6.96 3.91
N THR A 142 11.80 6.45 4.24
CA THR A 142 12.76 5.95 3.25
C THR A 142 12.15 4.88 2.34
N ALA A 143 11.32 3.98 2.87
CA ALA A 143 10.62 2.98 2.07
C ALA A 143 9.68 3.60 1.03
N ILE A 144 8.95 4.65 1.42
CA ILE A 144 8.06 5.40 0.52
C ILE A 144 8.87 6.16 -0.53
N ARG A 145 9.95 6.84 -0.13
CA ARG A 145 10.85 7.50 -1.09
C ARG A 145 11.42 6.50 -2.10
N CYS A 146 11.91 5.35 -1.67
CA CYS A 146 12.42 4.32 -2.58
C CYS A 146 11.34 3.80 -3.54
N MET A 147 10.10 3.61 -3.05
CA MET A 147 8.99 3.11 -3.86
C MET A 147 8.51 4.14 -4.90
N PHE A 148 8.50 5.43 -4.56
CA PHE A 148 8.00 6.51 -5.42
C PHE A 148 9.11 7.37 -6.04
N ALA A 149 10.39 7.06 -5.83
CA ALA A 149 11.50 7.72 -6.50
C ALA A 149 11.45 7.52 -8.02
N GLY A 150 10.73 6.48 -8.48
CA GLY A 150 10.99 5.89 -9.78
C GLY A 150 12.38 5.28 -9.76
N LEU A 151 12.54 4.06 -10.26
CA LEU A 151 13.87 3.70 -10.75
C LEU A 151 14.18 4.76 -11.80
N GLY A 152 15.11 5.66 -11.50
CA GLY A 152 15.78 6.47 -12.50
C GLY A 152 16.51 5.50 -13.42
N VAL A 153 15.80 4.89 -14.35
CA VAL A 153 16.40 4.38 -15.57
C VAL A 153 16.75 5.64 -16.35
N THR A 154 17.86 6.26 -15.96
CA THR A 154 18.68 7.00 -16.90
C THR A 154 19.11 5.97 -17.94
N SER A 155 18.35 5.86 -19.02
CA SER A 155 18.88 5.36 -20.27
C SER A 155 19.99 6.33 -20.65
N GLN A 156 21.23 5.93 -20.38
CA GLN A 156 22.36 6.34 -21.19
C GLN A 156 22.18 5.76 -22.60
#